data_AF-A0A8T0T7Q9-F1
#
_entry.id   AF-A0A8T0T7Q9-F1
#
_cell.length_a   1.000
_cell.length_b   1.000
_cell.length_c   1.000
_cell.angle_alpha   90.00
_cell.angle_beta   90.00
_cell.angle_gamma   90.00
#
_symmetry.space_group_name_H-M   'P 1'
#
loop_
_entity.id
_entity.type
_entity.pdbx_description
1 polymer ?
#
loop_
_entity_poly.entity_id
_entity_poly.type
_entity_poly.pdbx_seq_one_letter_code
_entity_poly.pdbx_strand_id
1 'polypeptide(L)'
;MAAPASAAGSETPKQLLSIIRDFASEKSHGERRVSELRRRLADVRATADAAAAELDAAKRAREAAEQELRGSQVQAAIADATIQAQEATISRLQEEISKVGTDLDALKSKGDSERDDFISLMHEMNAKTRYVIGVLMNAKTRQFQQMVSLELAEYNHSGLQSTEGQHVKDKTEILESEGILKDLTDKVSSKDAEVQLLEEEYKKDLIDHDKVRQELADIQAKRALMEAVMGESKQLKEIGERAAELAKVHASLVDELQRRYTCPGCGVNNMPGLEEAAN
;
A
#
# COMPACT_ATOMS: atom_id res chain seq x y z
N MET A 1 131.45 43.94 -13.45
CA MET A 1 130.36 43.22 -14.13
C MET A 1 129.04 43.71 -13.55
N ALA A 2 128.12 44.14 -14.41
CA ALA A 2 126.83 44.72 -14.05
C ALA A 2 125.80 43.63 -13.65
N ALA A 3 124.82 44.01 -12.83
CA ALA A 3 123.76 43.15 -12.28
C ALA A 3 122.80 42.60 -13.38
N PRO A 4 121.91 41.62 -13.07
CA PRO A 4 120.72 41.99 -12.30
C PRO A 4 120.32 41.03 -11.18
N ALA A 5 119.71 41.66 -10.18
CA ALA A 5 118.85 41.06 -9.18
C ALA A 5 117.50 40.60 -9.79
N SER A 6 116.76 39.87 -8.96
CA SER A 6 115.31 39.59 -9.03
C SER A 6 114.86 38.33 -9.79
N ALA A 7 114.64 37.27 -9.02
CA ALA A 7 113.61 36.26 -9.30
C ALA A 7 112.97 35.71 -8.01
N ALA A 8 112.69 36.58 -7.02
CA ALA A 8 111.92 36.22 -5.81
C ALA A 8 110.58 36.98 -5.71
N GLY A 9 110.19 37.71 -6.76
CA GLY A 9 109.01 38.59 -6.76
C GLY A 9 107.85 38.16 -7.68
N SER A 10 107.89 36.97 -8.29
CA SER A 10 106.90 36.58 -9.32
C SER A 10 105.84 35.55 -8.88
N GLU A 11 105.96 34.96 -7.68
CA GLU A 11 104.98 33.99 -7.14
C GLU A 11 103.84 34.63 -6.35
N THR A 12 104.11 35.67 -5.57
CA THR A 12 103.11 36.38 -4.75
C THR A 12 101.94 36.97 -5.55
N PRO A 13 102.16 37.59 -6.73
CA PRO A 13 101.05 38.04 -7.58
C PRO A 13 100.21 36.88 -8.15
N LYS A 14 100.85 35.77 -8.51
CA LYS A 14 100.16 34.59 -9.07
C LYS A 14 99.29 33.90 -8.01
N GLN A 15 99.77 33.82 -6.78
CA GLN A 15 99.05 33.20 -5.67
C GLN A 15 97.83 34.04 -5.25
N LEU A 16 97.96 35.37 -5.22
CA LEU A 16 96.83 36.28 -5.01
C LEU A 16 95.76 36.14 -6.11
N LEU A 17 96.18 36.04 -7.38
CA LEU A 17 95.27 35.81 -8.50
C LEU A 17 94.57 34.45 -8.43
N SER A 18 95.23 33.40 -7.92
CA SER A 18 94.59 32.10 -7.67
C SER A 18 93.50 32.23 -6.62
N ILE A 19 93.79 32.85 -5.47
CA ILE A 19 92.82 33.03 -4.38
C ILE A 19 91.60 33.84 -4.85
N ILE A 20 91.80 34.89 -5.65
CA ILE A 20 90.70 35.68 -6.22
C ILE A 20 89.85 34.81 -7.16
N ARG A 21 90.49 33.97 -7.99
CA ARG A 21 89.78 33.03 -8.88
C ARG A 21 89.00 32.00 -8.09
N ASP A 22 89.60 31.41 -7.06
CA ASP A 22 88.97 30.40 -6.20
C ASP A 22 87.78 31.02 -5.45
N PHE A 23 87.94 32.23 -4.92
CA PHE A 23 86.86 32.99 -4.29
C PHE A 23 85.70 33.30 -5.26
N ALA A 24 86.01 33.74 -6.48
CA ALA A 24 84.99 33.98 -7.50
C ALA A 24 84.25 32.69 -7.91
N SER A 25 84.98 31.58 -8.00
CA SER A 25 84.45 30.26 -8.31
C SER A 25 83.51 29.75 -7.22
N GLU A 26 83.95 29.85 -5.96
CA GLU A 26 83.16 29.46 -4.78
C GLU A 26 81.91 30.34 -4.64
N LYS A 27 82.04 31.66 -4.86
CA LYS A 27 80.91 32.59 -4.86
C LYS A 27 79.87 32.20 -5.93
N SER A 28 80.30 31.95 -7.15
CA SER A 28 79.42 31.48 -8.23
C SER A 28 78.75 30.14 -7.90
N HIS A 29 79.48 29.21 -7.28
CA HIS A 29 78.93 27.93 -6.83
C HIS A 29 77.88 28.11 -5.71
N GLY A 30 78.17 28.98 -4.74
CA GLY A 30 77.25 29.33 -3.67
C GLY A 30 75.96 29.96 -4.20
N GLU A 31 76.06 30.93 -5.12
CA GLU A 31 74.92 31.56 -5.77
C GLU A 31 74.06 30.54 -6.54
N ARG A 32 74.68 29.62 -7.29
CA ARG A 32 73.96 28.53 -7.97
C ARG A 32 73.24 27.61 -6.99
N ARG A 33 73.90 27.21 -5.90
CA ARG A 33 73.28 26.37 -4.85
C ARG A 33 72.09 27.07 -4.20
N VAL A 34 72.20 28.35 -3.88
CA VAL A 34 71.10 29.13 -3.29
C VAL A 34 69.94 29.27 -4.27
N SER A 35 70.21 29.55 -5.55
CA SER A 35 69.17 29.62 -6.59
C SER A 35 68.44 28.29 -6.77
N GLU A 36 69.17 27.18 -6.79
CA GLU A 36 68.58 25.83 -6.88
C GLU A 36 67.73 25.49 -5.63
N LEU A 37 68.20 25.83 -4.42
CA LEU A 37 67.43 25.63 -3.20
C LEU A 37 66.16 26.49 -3.17
N ARG A 38 66.22 27.75 -3.64
CA ARG A 38 65.03 28.61 -3.75
C ARG A 38 64.01 28.04 -4.73
N ARG A 39 64.46 27.53 -5.88
CA ARG A 39 63.59 26.86 -6.86
C ARG A 39 62.91 25.65 -6.22
N ARG A 40 63.67 24.75 -5.59
CA ARG A 40 63.11 23.59 -4.89
C ARG A 40 62.14 23.96 -3.79
N LEU A 41 62.41 25.03 -3.04
CA LEU A 41 61.52 25.52 -2.00
C LEU A 41 60.20 26.03 -2.59
N ALA A 42 60.25 26.72 -3.72
CA ALA A 42 59.07 27.16 -4.45
C ALA A 42 58.26 25.96 -4.97
N ASP A 43 58.94 24.98 -5.57
CA ASP A 43 58.31 23.74 -6.06
C ASP A 43 57.61 23.00 -4.91
N VAL A 44 58.29 22.80 -3.77
CA VAL A 44 57.70 22.13 -2.60
C VAL A 44 56.49 22.89 -2.05
N ARG A 45 56.55 24.22 -1.99
CA ARG A 45 55.39 25.04 -1.57
C ARG A 45 54.20 24.86 -2.51
N ALA A 46 54.43 24.92 -3.82
CA ALA A 46 53.38 24.69 -4.81
C ALA A 46 52.77 23.29 -4.66
N THR A 47 53.58 22.26 -4.40
CA THR A 47 53.05 20.91 -4.15
C THR A 47 52.27 20.81 -2.83
N ALA A 48 52.68 21.54 -1.79
CA ALA A 48 51.97 21.54 -0.50
C ALA A 48 50.61 22.25 -0.62
N ASP A 49 50.56 23.38 -1.34
CA ASP A 49 49.33 24.12 -1.59
C ASP A 49 48.35 23.29 -2.44
N ALA A 50 48.87 22.58 -3.47
CA ALA A 50 48.07 21.66 -4.27
C ALA A 50 47.51 20.49 -3.42
N ALA A 51 48.34 19.87 -2.59
CA ALA A 51 47.91 18.80 -1.69
C ALA A 51 46.87 19.28 -0.66
N ALA A 52 47.00 20.52 -0.16
CA ALA A 52 46.02 21.12 0.74
C ALA A 52 44.66 21.33 0.04
N ALA A 53 44.68 21.83 -1.21
CA ALA A 53 43.47 22.00 -2.00
C ALA A 53 42.78 20.66 -2.31
N GLU A 54 43.55 19.61 -2.64
CA GLU A 54 43.03 18.25 -2.84
C GLU A 54 42.42 17.68 -1.55
N LEU A 55 43.06 17.88 -0.41
CA LEU A 55 42.54 17.44 0.89
C LEU A 55 41.20 18.11 1.22
N ASP A 56 41.07 19.40 0.98
CA ASP A 56 39.82 20.13 1.25
C ASP A 56 38.72 19.76 0.25
N ALA A 57 39.07 19.45 -1.00
CA ALA A 57 38.13 18.87 -1.96
C ALA A 57 37.65 17.48 -1.51
N ALA A 58 38.56 16.62 -1.02
CA ALA A 58 38.23 15.31 -0.51
C ALA A 58 37.33 15.37 0.74
N LYS A 59 37.57 16.31 1.66
CA LYS A 59 36.69 16.55 2.83
C LYS A 59 35.28 16.92 2.40
N ARG A 60 35.14 17.88 1.47
CA ARG A 60 33.84 18.29 0.94
C ARG A 60 33.10 17.14 0.25
N ALA A 61 33.81 16.33 -0.52
CA ALA A 61 33.23 15.13 -1.14
C ALA A 61 32.77 14.11 -0.09
N ARG A 62 33.56 13.90 0.97
CA ARG A 62 33.20 13.01 2.08
C ARG A 62 31.95 13.50 2.82
N GLU A 63 31.88 14.79 3.13
CA GLU A 63 30.72 15.39 3.80
C GLU A 63 29.44 15.26 2.96
N ALA A 64 29.53 15.46 1.64
CA ALA A 64 28.41 15.25 0.73
C ALA A 64 27.94 13.78 0.74
N ALA A 65 28.87 12.82 0.65
CA ALA A 65 28.56 11.40 0.69
C ALA A 65 27.95 10.97 2.04
N GLU A 66 28.43 11.53 3.16
CA GLU A 66 27.86 11.27 4.49
C GLU A 66 26.43 11.81 4.63
N GLN A 67 26.14 12.97 4.05
CA GLN A 67 24.77 13.52 4.05
C GLN A 67 23.83 12.65 3.22
N GLU A 68 24.25 12.20 2.03
CA GLU A 68 23.49 11.28 1.19
C GLU A 68 23.23 9.93 1.90
N LEU A 69 24.25 9.39 2.58
CA LEU A 69 24.12 8.17 3.37
C LEU A 69 23.10 8.34 4.50
N ARG A 70 23.14 9.46 5.24
CA ARG A 70 22.15 9.76 6.29
C ARG A 70 20.74 9.87 5.73
N GLY A 71 20.57 10.51 4.56
CA GLY A 71 19.28 10.57 3.87
C GLY A 71 18.75 9.18 3.53
N SER A 72 19.61 8.31 3.01
CA SER A 72 19.28 6.92 2.69
C SER A 72 18.91 6.11 3.94
N GLN A 73 19.62 6.30 5.05
CA GLN A 73 19.33 5.64 6.33
C GLN A 73 17.94 6.04 6.88
N VAL A 74 17.57 7.31 6.78
CA VAL A 74 16.24 7.77 7.20
C VAL A 74 15.15 7.16 6.32
N GLN A 75 15.35 7.11 5.00
CA GLN A 75 14.40 6.46 4.09
C GLN A 75 14.25 4.97 4.40
N ALA A 76 15.35 4.27 4.71
CA ALA A 76 15.31 2.87 5.12
C ALA A 76 14.51 2.68 6.42
N ALA A 77 14.73 3.51 7.44
CA ALA A 77 13.98 3.44 8.70
C ALA A 77 12.47 3.69 8.52
N ILE A 78 12.09 4.61 7.62
CA ILE A 78 10.68 4.85 7.26
C ILE A 78 10.09 3.63 6.56
N ALA A 79 10.82 3.02 5.64
CA ALA A 79 10.38 1.80 4.94
C ALA A 79 10.17 0.65 5.94
N ASP A 80 11.11 0.42 6.85
CA ASP A 80 11.00 -0.61 7.89
C ASP A 80 9.78 -0.39 8.79
N ALA A 81 9.56 0.85 9.25
CA ALA A 81 8.38 1.18 10.06
C ALA A 81 7.08 0.97 9.29
N THR A 82 7.06 1.27 7.99
CA THR A 82 5.90 1.06 7.12
C THR A 82 5.60 -0.43 6.94
N ILE A 83 6.63 -1.25 6.73
CA ILE A 83 6.50 -2.71 6.63
C ILE A 83 5.91 -3.28 7.93
N GLN A 84 6.44 -2.89 9.09
CA GLN A 84 5.92 -3.35 10.38
C GLN A 84 4.44 -2.97 10.60
N ALA A 85 4.05 -1.75 10.20
CA ALA A 85 2.65 -1.31 10.29
C ALA A 85 1.72 -2.11 9.35
N GLN A 86 2.21 -2.46 8.15
CA GLN A 86 1.48 -3.31 7.20
C GLN A 86 1.32 -4.74 7.74
N GLU A 87 2.38 -5.34 8.27
CA GLU A 87 2.35 -6.67 8.88
C GLU A 87 1.36 -6.75 10.06
N ALA A 88 1.34 -5.72 10.92
CA ALA A 88 0.35 -5.62 12.00
C ALA A 88 -1.09 -5.55 11.47
N THR A 89 -1.30 -4.79 10.38
CA THR A 89 -2.62 -4.68 9.73
C THR A 89 -3.07 -6.01 9.11
N ILE A 90 -2.17 -6.72 8.43
CA ILE A 90 -2.43 -8.04 7.87
C ILE A 90 -2.80 -9.03 8.98
N SER A 91 -2.05 -9.02 10.09
CA SER A 91 -2.30 -9.90 11.23
C SER A 91 -3.70 -9.67 11.83
N ARG A 92 -4.09 -8.40 12.02
CA ARG A 92 -5.44 -8.05 12.48
C ARG A 92 -6.53 -8.52 11.52
N LEU A 93 -6.36 -8.29 10.22
CA LEU A 93 -7.34 -8.73 9.21
C LEU A 93 -7.47 -10.27 9.17
N GLN A 94 -6.37 -11.00 9.36
CA GLN A 94 -6.41 -12.46 9.45
C GLN A 94 -7.20 -12.94 10.66
N GLU A 95 -7.05 -12.28 11.81
CA GLU A 95 -7.85 -12.57 13.02
C GLU A 95 -9.34 -12.30 12.77
N GLU A 96 -9.68 -11.15 12.17
CA GLU A 96 -11.06 -10.81 11.81
C GLU A 96 -11.67 -11.83 10.84
N ILE A 97 -10.93 -12.22 9.79
CA ILE A 97 -11.36 -13.25 8.84
C ILE A 97 -11.60 -14.59 9.57
N SER A 98 -10.68 -14.98 10.46
CA SER A 98 -10.84 -16.22 11.24
C SER A 98 -12.09 -16.18 12.11
N LYS A 99 -12.35 -15.05 12.78
CA LYS A 99 -13.53 -14.87 13.63
C LYS A 99 -14.83 -14.92 12.82
N VAL A 100 -14.89 -14.18 11.71
CA VAL A 100 -16.05 -14.20 10.81
C VAL A 100 -16.27 -15.61 10.25
N GLY A 101 -15.20 -16.35 9.95
CA GLY A 101 -15.27 -17.75 9.56
C GLY A 101 -15.93 -18.62 10.62
N THR A 102 -15.52 -18.51 11.88
CA THR A 102 -16.12 -19.27 12.98
C THR A 102 -17.59 -18.91 13.22
N ASP A 103 -17.93 -17.62 13.13
CA ASP A 103 -19.31 -17.14 13.30
C ASP A 103 -20.22 -17.67 12.18
N LEU A 104 -19.72 -17.69 10.94
CA LEU A 104 -20.45 -18.24 9.79
C LEU A 104 -20.73 -19.73 9.94
N ASP A 105 -19.76 -20.52 10.39
CA ASP A 105 -19.94 -21.95 10.60
C ASP A 105 -20.93 -22.24 11.74
N ALA A 106 -20.90 -21.44 12.81
CA ALA A 106 -21.88 -21.50 13.88
C ALA A 106 -23.30 -21.20 13.36
N LEU A 107 -23.47 -20.17 12.54
CA LEU A 107 -24.76 -19.84 11.93
C LEU A 107 -25.27 -20.92 10.98
N LYS A 108 -24.39 -21.53 10.17
CA LYS A 108 -24.76 -22.65 9.30
C LYS A 108 -25.25 -23.84 10.11
N SER A 109 -24.49 -24.27 11.13
CA SER A 109 -24.89 -25.41 11.96
C SER A 109 -26.22 -25.16 12.69
N LYS A 110 -26.46 -23.93 13.15
CA LYS A 110 -27.74 -23.53 13.73
C LYS A 110 -28.88 -23.61 12.70
N GLY A 111 -28.69 -23.01 11.52
CA GLY A 111 -29.69 -23.06 10.44
C GLY A 111 -29.99 -24.49 9.98
N ASP A 112 -28.99 -25.36 9.93
CA ASP A 112 -29.17 -26.78 9.64
C ASP A 112 -30.04 -27.46 10.70
N SER A 113 -29.76 -27.22 11.99
CA SER A 113 -30.56 -27.78 13.08
C SER A 113 -32.01 -27.29 13.08
N GLU A 114 -32.24 -25.98 12.87
CA GLU A 114 -33.59 -25.41 12.81
C GLU A 114 -34.39 -25.93 11.61
N ARG A 115 -33.72 -26.13 10.47
CA ARG A 115 -34.33 -26.74 9.28
C ARG A 115 -34.74 -28.19 9.55
N ASP A 116 -33.87 -28.97 10.19
CA ASP A 116 -34.14 -30.38 10.50
C ASP A 116 -35.27 -30.53 11.54
N ASP A 117 -35.32 -29.63 12.53
CA ASP A 117 -36.42 -29.53 13.49
C ASP A 117 -37.75 -29.21 12.80
N PHE A 118 -37.75 -28.23 11.89
CA PHE A 118 -38.93 -27.88 11.10
C PHE A 118 -39.42 -29.07 10.25
N ILE A 119 -38.52 -29.74 9.54
CA ILE A 119 -38.85 -30.92 8.73
C ILE A 119 -39.46 -32.03 9.60
N SER A 120 -38.90 -32.26 10.78
CA SER A 120 -39.40 -33.24 11.74
C SER A 120 -40.82 -32.91 12.21
N LEU A 121 -41.07 -31.64 12.57
CA LEU A 121 -42.40 -31.16 12.96
C LEU A 121 -43.42 -31.33 11.83
N MET A 122 -43.04 -31.02 10.59
CA MET A 122 -43.89 -31.18 9.43
C MET A 122 -44.23 -32.66 9.16
N HIS A 123 -43.28 -33.57 9.35
CA HIS A 123 -43.54 -35.00 9.26
C HIS A 123 -44.52 -35.49 10.33
N GLU A 124 -44.36 -35.02 11.58
CA GLU A 124 -45.27 -35.37 12.68
C GLU A 124 -46.69 -34.87 12.39
N MET A 125 -46.83 -33.62 11.97
CA MET A 125 -48.13 -33.04 11.61
C MET A 125 -48.78 -33.82 10.45
N ASN A 126 -48.02 -34.13 9.40
CA ASN A 126 -48.51 -34.92 8.27
C ASN A 126 -48.95 -36.33 8.71
N ALA A 127 -48.24 -36.95 9.66
CA ALA A 127 -48.64 -38.24 10.23
C ALA A 127 -49.96 -38.13 11.02
N LYS A 128 -50.11 -37.10 11.85
CA LYS A 128 -51.36 -36.84 12.61
C LYS A 128 -52.54 -36.61 11.68
N THR A 129 -52.39 -35.79 10.63
CA THR A 129 -53.44 -35.56 9.63
C THR A 129 -53.85 -36.87 8.95
N ARG A 130 -52.88 -37.71 8.55
CA ARG A 130 -53.16 -39.00 7.92
C ARG A 130 -53.92 -39.94 8.85
N TYR A 131 -53.56 -39.97 10.14
CA TYR A 131 -54.26 -40.75 11.15
C TYR A 131 -55.72 -40.32 11.29
N VAL A 132 -55.98 -39.01 11.45
CA VAL A 132 -57.34 -38.46 11.58
C VAL A 132 -58.19 -38.79 10.34
N ILE A 133 -57.65 -38.56 9.14
CA ILE A 133 -58.35 -38.91 7.89
C ILE A 133 -58.67 -40.41 7.86
N GLY A 134 -57.73 -41.28 8.25
CA GLY A 134 -57.93 -42.72 8.31
C GLY A 134 -59.04 -43.13 9.27
N VAL A 135 -59.07 -42.57 10.48
CA VAL A 135 -60.13 -42.82 11.47
C VAL A 135 -61.50 -42.39 10.95
N LEU A 136 -61.59 -41.19 10.37
CA LEU A 136 -62.84 -40.66 9.81
C LEU A 136 -63.33 -41.50 8.62
N MET A 137 -62.44 -41.90 7.71
CA MET A 137 -62.77 -42.78 6.59
C MET A 137 -63.27 -44.14 7.07
N ASN A 138 -62.63 -44.74 8.08
CA ASN A 138 -63.04 -46.02 8.64
C ASN A 138 -64.46 -45.92 9.25
N ALA A 139 -64.70 -44.89 10.07
CA ALA A 139 -66.00 -44.65 10.68
C ALA A 139 -67.11 -44.49 9.63
N LYS A 140 -66.87 -43.71 8.58
CA LYS A 140 -67.83 -43.49 7.49
C LYS A 140 -68.07 -44.75 6.66
N THR A 141 -67.02 -45.53 6.40
CA THR A 141 -67.14 -46.84 5.74
C THR A 141 -68.04 -47.78 6.55
N ARG A 142 -67.87 -47.82 7.88
CA ARG A 142 -68.70 -48.64 8.78
C ARG A 142 -70.15 -48.18 8.80
N GLN A 143 -70.40 -46.86 8.83
CA GLN A 143 -71.76 -46.31 8.76
C GLN A 143 -72.45 -46.69 7.45
N PHE A 144 -71.74 -46.58 6.32
CA PHE A 144 -72.26 -47.01 5.02
C PHE A 144 -72.57 -48.51 5.01
N GLN A 145 -71.68 -49.35 5.52
CA GLN A 145 -71.92 -50.79 5.64
C GLN A 145 -73.16 -51.11 6.49
N GLN A 146 -73.38 -50.39 7.59
CA GLN A 146 -74.57 -50.53 8.42
C GLN A 146 -75.84 -50.09 7.70
N MET A 147 -75.81 -48.96 7.01
CA MET A 147 -76.93 -48.45 6.22
C MET A 147 -77.32 -49.42 5.11
N VAL A 148 -76.35 -49.92 4.34
CA VAL A 148 -76.60 -50.93 3.30
C VAL A 148 -77.16 -52.22 3.91
N SER A 149 -76.68 -52.63 5.08
CA SER A 149 -77.21 -53.81 5.77
C SER A 149 -78.65 -53.60 6.26
N LEU A 150 -78.98 -52.40 6.73
CA LEU A 150 -80.34 -52.01 7.14
C LEU A 150 -81.27 -51.94 5.94
N GLU A 151 -80.86 -51.31 4.84
CA GLU A 151 -81.64 -51.18 3.61
C GLU A 151 -81.88 -52.55 2.96
N LEU A 152 -80.90 -53.48 3.01
CA LEU A 152 -81.12 -54.87 2.62
C LEU A 152 -82.12 -55.59 3.56
N ALA A 153 -82.07 -55.32 4.87
CA ALA A 153 -82.99 -55.90 5.84
C ALA A 153 -84.42 -55.33 5.69
N GLU A 154 -84.54 -54.04 5.40
CA GLU A 154 -85.80 -53.33 5.13
C GLU A 154 -86.41 -53.74 3.77
N TYR A 155 -85.59 -53.96 2.74
CA TYR A 155 -86.05 -54.54 1.48
C TYR A 155 -86.62 -55.95 1.67
N ASN A 156 -86.07 -56.72 2.62
CA ASN A 156 -86.62 -58.01 3.01
C ASN A 156 -87.87 -57.91 3.91
N HIS A 157 -88.20 -56.72 4.41
CA HIS A 157 -89.31 -56.44 5.33
C HIS A 157 -90.10 -55.18 4.91
N SER A 158 -90.64 -55.16 3.69
CA SER A 158 -91.54 -54.09 3.27
C SER A 158 -92.90 -54.21 3.96
N GLY A 159 -93.13 -53.35 4.97
CA GLY A 159 -94.39 -53.23 5.72
C GLY A 159 -94.53 -51.93 6.53
N LEU A 160 -94.51 -50.77 5.84
CA LEU A 160 -95.17 -49.47 6.15
C LEU A 160 -94.76 -48.55 7.34
N GLN A 161 -94.85 -47.24 7.01
CA GLN A 161 -95.01 -45.97 7.80
C GLN A 161 -93.73 -45.19 8.20
N SER A 162 -93.47 -43.97 7.70
CA SER A 162 -94.13 -42.63 7.87
C SER A 162 -93.85 -42.04 9.26
N THR A 163 -93.36 -40.81 9.53
CA THR A 163 -93.37 -39.48 8.86
C THR A 163 -92.47 -38.50 9.67
N GLU A 164 -91.92 -37.45 9.03
CA GLU A 164 -91.64 -36.06 9.52
C GLU A 164 -90.84 -35.84 10.83
N GLY A 165 -89.90 -34.90 11.00
CA GLY A 165 -89.55 -33.65 10.35
C GLY A 165 -88.93 -32.71 11.42
N GLN A 166 -88.40 -31.56 10.97
CA GLN A 166 -88.06 -30.35 11.73
C GLN A 166 -86.59 -30.09 12.16
N HIS A 167 -86.07 -29.07 11.49
CA HIS A 167 -84.85 -28.30 11.67
C HIS A 167 -84.98 -27.33 12.85
N VAL A 168 -84.00 -27.27 13.77
CA VAL A 168 -83.79 -26.12 14.68
C VAL A 168 -82.30 -25.84 14.77
N LYS A 169 -81.96 -24.63 14.36
CA LYS A 169 -80.63 -24.02 14.33
C LYS A 169 -80.48 -23.07 15.52
N ASP A 170 -79.26 -22.96 16.02
CA ASP A 170 -78.65 -21.83 16.72
C ASP A 170 -79.12 -21.42 18.13
N LYS A 171 -78.19 -21.57 19.09
CA LYS A 171 -77.81 -20.48 20.02
C LYS A 171 -76.45 -20.63 20.71
N THR A 172 -75.77 -21.77 20.57
CA THR A 172 -74.48 -22.03 21.25
C THR A 172 -73.24 -21.73 20.39
N GLU A 173 -73.35 -21.74 19.05
CA GLU A 173 -72.23 -21.52 18.12
C GLU A 173 -71.80 -20.04 17.94
N ILE A 174 -72.65 -19.08 18.32
CA ILE A 174 -72.37 -17.63 18.11
C ILE A 174 -71.36 -17.08 19.13
N LEU A 175 -71.36 -17.59 20.38
CA LEU A 175 -70.48 -17.10 21.45
C LEU A 175 -69.04 -17.64 21.35
N GLU A 176 -68.83 -18.86 20.84
CA GLU A 176 -67.48 -19.37 20.55
C GLU A 176 -66.86 -18.67 19.34
N SER A 177 -67.68 -18.30 18.35
CA SER A 177 -67.23 -17.60 17.14
C SER A 177 -66.76 -16.16 17.41
N GLU A 178 -67.39 -15.43 18.34
CA GLU A 178 -66.94 -14.09 18.75
C GLU A 178 -65.59 -14.11 19.49
N GLY A 179 -65.34 -15.13 20.32
CA GLY A 179 -64.05 -15.30 21.00
C GLY A 179 -62.91 -15.58 20.03
N ILE A 180 -63.15 -16.43 19.03
CA ILE A 180 -62.18 -16.74 17.97
C ILE A 180 -61.92 -15.51 17.08
N LEU A 181 -62.98 -14.76 16.72
CA LEU A 181 -62.85 -13.51 15.96
C LEU A 181 -62.00 -12.47 16.69
N LYS A 182 -62.19 -12.35 18.01
CA LYS A 182 -61.40 -11.43 18.84
C LYS A 182 -59.92 -11.84 18.91
N ASP A 183 -59.61 -13.11 19.17
CA ASP A 183 -58.23 -13.63 19.18
C ASP A 183 -57.54 -13.45 17.81
N LEU A 184 -58.26 -13.69 16.71
CA LEU A 184 -57.75 -13.42 15.37
C LEU A 184 -57.49 -11.93 15.12
N THR A 185 -58.36 -11.05 15.60
CA THR A 185 -58.22 -9.60 15.46
C THR A 185 -57.00 -9.07 16.23
N ASP A 186 -56.76 -9.59 17.44
CA ASP A 186 -55.60 -9.23 18.26
C ASP A 186 -54.29 -9.73 17.61
N LYS A 187 -54.29 -10.95 17.04
CA LYS A 187 -53.14 -11.49 16.29
C LYS A 187 -52.83 -10.70 15.03
N VAL A 188 -53.84 -10.31 14.26
CA VAL A 188 -53.67 -9.45 13.08
C VAL A 188 -53.06 -8.12 13.51
N SER A 189 -53.58 -7.50 14.56
CA SER A 189 -53.07 -6.22 15.08
C SER A 189 -51.62 -6.33 15.57
N SER A 190 -51.27 -7.42 16.25
CA SER A 190 -49.89 -7.69 16.68
C SER A 190 -48.94 -7.89 15.49
N LYS A 191 -49.39 -8.57 14.43
CA LYS A 191 -48.57 -8.79 13.23
C LYS A 191 -48.43 -7.51 12.41
N ASP A 192 -49.46 -6.67 12.37
CA ASP A 192 -49.40 -5.36 11.72
C ASP A 192 -48.35 -4.45 12.36
N ALA A 193 -48.25 -4.46 13.70
CA ALA A 193 -47.21 -3.72 14.42
C ALA A 193 -45.79 -4.25 14.14
N GLU A 194 -45.63 -5.58 14.04
CA GLU A 194 -44.35 -6.21 13.69
C GLU A 194 -43.92 -5.85 12.26
N VAL A 195 -44.85 -5.83 11.31
CA VAL A 195 -44.61 -5.41 9.92
C VAL A 195 -44.18 -3.94 9.86
N GLN A 196 -44.85 -3.04 10.58
CA GLN A 196 -44.48 -1.62 10.59
C GLN A 196 -43.06 -1.40 11.11
N LEU A 197 -42.66 -2.12 12.17
CA LEU A 197 -41.29 -2.02 12.70
C LEU A 197 -40.24 -2.49 11.68
N LEU A 198 -40.50 -3.61 11.00
CA LEU A 198 -39.60 -4.14 9.97
C LEU A 198 -39.54 -3.22 8.74
N GLU A 199 -40.64 -2.57 8.36
CA GLU A 199 -40.64 -1.58 7.27
C GLU A 199 -39.82 -0.34 7.62
N GLU A 200 -39.83 0.12 8.87
CA GLU A 200 -38.99 1.22 9.33
C GLU A 200 -37.51 0.83 9.33
N GLU A 201 -37.18 -0.36 9.81
CA GLU A 201 -35.81 -0.89 9.79
C GLU A 201 -35.29 -1.04 8.36
N TYR A 202 -36.09 -1.62 7.46
CA TYR A 202 -35.74 -1.74 6.04
C TYR A 202 -35.48 -0.39 5.36
N LYS A 203 -36.28 0.65 5.68
CA LYS A 203 -36.05 2.00 5.15
C LYS A 203 -34.72 2.58 5.64
N LYS A 204 -34.36 2.33 6.89
CA LYS A 204 -33.08 2.77 7.45
C LYS A 204 -31.92 2.06 6.77
N ASP A 205 -32.03 0.74 6.60
CA ASP A 205 -31.03 -0.07 5.91
C ASP A 205 -30.83 0.39 4.46
N LEU A 206 -31.91 0.78 3.76
CA LEU A 206 -31.82 1.31 2.41
C LEU A 206 -30.98 2.61 2.36
N ILE A 207 -31.16 3.50 3.33
CA ILE A 207 -30.39 4.75 3.43
C ILE A 207 -28.91 4.45 3.72
N ASP A 208 -28.64 3.54 4.66
CA ASP A 208 -27.27 3.20 5.01
C ASP A 208 -26.56 2.45 3.88
N HIS A 209 -27.28 1.60 3.13
CA HIS A 209 -26.80 0.97 1.91
C HIS A 209 -26.39 2.01 0.85
N ASP A 210 -27.21 3.04 0.63
CA ASP A 210 -26.89 4.09 -0.34
C ASP A 210 -25.69 4.95 0.09
N LYS A 211 -25.52 5.21 1.40
CA LYS A 211 -24.29 5.85 1.92
C LYS A 211 -23.05 5.00 1.64
N VAL A 212 -23.12 3.69 1.91
CA VAL A 212 -22.00 2.77 1.65
C VAL A 212 -21.65 2.74 0.16
N ARG A 213 -22.65 2.75 -0.74
CA ARG A 213 -22.41 2.88 -2.19
C ARG A 213 -21.67 4.17 -2.54
N GLN A 214 -22.07 5.29 -1.95
CA GLN A 214 -21.44 6.60 -2.18
C GLN A 214 -19.98 6.59 -1.70
N GLU A 215 -19.72 6.10 -0.49
CA GLU A 215 -18.37 6.00 0.08
C GLU A 215 -17.47 5.08 -0.76
N LEU A 216 -18.01 3.97 -1.25
CA LEU A 216 -17.27 3.07 -2.13
C LEU A 216 -16.87 3.76 -3.44
N ALA A 217 -17.77 4.52 -4.06
CA ALA A 217 -17.47 5.28 -5.26
C ALA A 217 -16.38 6.33 -5.02
N ASP A 218 -16.42 7.02 -3.88
CA ASP A 218 -15.40 8.00 -3.49
C ASP A 218 -14.03 7.36 -3.27
N ILE A 219 -13.99 6.18 -2.62
CA ILE A 219 -12.75 5.42 -2.41
C ILE A 219 -12.18 4.93 -3.74
N GLN A 220 -13.03 4.45 -4.66
CA GLN A 220 -12.60 4.03 -5.99
C GLN A 220 -12.03 5.21 -6.80
N ALA A 221 -12.65 6.38 -6.74
CA ALA A 221 -12.14 7.58 -7.39
C ALA A 221 -10.77 8.01 -6.80
N LYS A 222 -10.62 7.97 -5.47
CA LYS A 222 -9.34 8.26 -4.80
C LYS A 222 -8.25 7.27 -5.19
N ARG A 223 -8.58 5.97 -5.30
CA ARG A 223 -7.64 4.95 -5.77
C ARG A 223 -7.16 5.26 -7.19
N ALA A 224 -8.09 5.52 -8.11
CA ALA A 224 -7.73 5.81 -9.50
C ALA A 224 -6.82 7.05 -9.61
N LEU A 225 -7.09 8.08 -8.81
CA LEU A 225 -6.22 9.25 -8.72
C LEU A 225 -4.82 8.90 -8.20
N MET A 226 -4.74 8.10 -7.14
CA MET A 226 -3.46 7.68 -6.56
C MET A 226 -2.63 6.84 -7.54
N GLU A 227 -3.27 5.94 -8.30
CA GLU A 227 -2.63 5.16 -9.36
C GLU A 227 -2.07 6.07 -10.47
N ALA A 228 -2.82 7.08 -10.90
CA ALA A 228 -2.35 8.07 -11.87
C ALA A 228 -1.14 8.87 -11.36
N VAL A 229 -1.21 9.38 -10.12
CA VAL A 229 -0.11 10.13 -9.49
C VAL A 229 1.16 9.29 -9.34
N MET A 230 1.03 8.01 -8.98
CA MET A 230 2.18 7.10 -8.96
C MET A 230 2.79 6.90 -10.35
N GLY A 231 1.95 6.78 -11.38
CA GLY A 231 2.39 6.68 -12.78
C GLY A 231 3.17 7.92 -13.22
N GLU A 232 2.62 9.11 -13.00
CA GLU A 232 3.29 10.39 -13.32
C GLU A 232 4.58 10.58 -12.51
N SER A 233 4.59 10.23 -11.23
CA SER A 233 5.78 10.32 -10.38
C SER A 233 6.92 9.45 -10.88
N LYS A 234 6.60 8.26 -11.40
CA LYS A 234 7.58 7.38 -12.04
C LYS A 234 8.16 8.00 -13.31
N GLN A 235 7.30 8.55 -14.17
CA GLN A 235 7.75 9.24 -15.38
C GLN A 235 8.63 10.45 -15.05
N LEU A 236 8.27 11.23 -14.04
CA LEU A 236 9.04 12.39 -13.58
C LEU A 236 10.44 11.97 -13.11
N LYS A 237 10.54 10.86 -12.37
CA LYS A 237 11.82 10.29 -11.95
C LYS A 237 12.69 9.89 -13.16
N GLU A 238 12.11 9.18 -14.14
CA GLU A 238 12.83 8.78 -15.36
C GLU A 238 13.31 9.99 -16.17
N ILE A 239 12.51 11.07 -16.26
CA ILE A 239 12.91 12.32 -16.91
C ILE A 239 14.07 12.98 -16.14
N GLY A 240 13.99 13.00 -14.80
CA GLY A 240 15.05 13.54 -13.95
C GLY A 240 16.39 12.80 -14.13
N GLU A 241 16.35 11.47 -14.22
CA GLU A 241 17.53 10.64 -14.49
C GLU A 241 18.14 10.96 -15.87
N ARG A 242 17.32 11.04 -16.92
CA ARG A 242 17.78 11.43 -18.27
C ARG A 242 18.35 12.84 -18.33
N ALA A 243 17.74 13.79 -17.61
CA ALA A 243 18.21 15.17 -17.54
C ALA A 243 19.59 15.25 -16.86
N ALA A 244 19.80 14.46 -15.78
CA ALA A 244 21.08 14.38 -15.11
C ALA A 244 22.17 13.75 -16.00
N GLU A 245 21.84 12.70 -16.76
CA GLU A 245 22.75 12.13 -17.75
C GLU A 245 23.11 13.13 -18.84
N LEU A 246 22.13 13.84 -19.39
CA LEU A 246 22.36 14.86 -20.42
C LEU A 246 23.26 15.99 -19.89
N ALA A 247 23.06 16.42 -18.65
CA ALA A 247 23.90 17.44 -18.00
C ALA A 247 25.37 16.97 -17.87
N LYS A 248 25.60 15.69 -17.53
CA LYS A 248 26.96 15.12 -17.50
C LYS A 248 27.60 15.11 -18.89
N VAL A 249 26.86 14.71 -19.92
CA VAL A 249 27.34 14.72 -21.30
C VAL A 249 27.69 16.15 -21.74
N HIS A 250 26.82 17.11 -21.43
CA HIS A 250 27.06 18.52 -21.75
C HIS A 250 28.31 19.05 -21.06
N ALA A 251 28.48 18.81 -19.75
CA ALA A 251 29.68 19.20 -19.01
C ALA A 251 30.96 18.60 -19.61
N SER A 252 30.94 17.30 -19.93
CA SER A 252 32.08 16.63 -20.57
C SER A 252 32.41 17.21 -21.95
N LEU A 253 31.39 17.61 -22.72
CA LEU A 253 31.58 18.22 -24.04
C LEU A 253 32.20 19.62 -23.92
N VAL A 254 31.73 20.41 -22.95
CA VAL A 254 32.30 21.73 -22.64
C VAL A 254 33.78 21.61 -22.25
N ASP A 255 34.13 20.66 -21.38
CA ASP A 255 35.52 20.41 -20.97
C ASP A 255 36.41 20.00 -22.15
N GLU A 256 35.91 19.11 -23.03
CA GLU A 256 36.64 18.66 -24.21
C GLU A 256 36.84 19.79 -25.22
N LEU A 257 35.82 20.62 -25.47
CA LEU A 257 35.94 21.81 -26.31
C LEU A 257 36.97 22.78 -25.70
N GLN A 258 36.90 23.05 -24.41
CA GLN A 258 37.86 23.92 -23.75
C GLN A 258 39.30 23.40 -23.89
N ARG A 259 39.53 22.09 -23.75
CA ARG A 259 40.85 21.48 -24.01
C ARG A 259 41.32 21.66 -25.45
N ARG A 260 40.45 21.45 -26.44
CA ARG A 260 40.83 21.54 -27.86
C ARG A 260 41.19 22.94 -28.32
N TYR A 261 40.52 23.95 -27.77
CA TYR A 261 40.71 25.34 -28.18
C TYR A 261 41.71 26.10 -27.31
N THR A 262 42.20 25.50 -26.22
CA THR A 262 43.27 26.08 -25.41
C THR A 262 44.63 25.94 -26.12
N CYS A 263 45.31 27.07 -26.36
CA CYS A 263 46.64 27.09 -26.97
C CYS A 263 47.67 26.43 -26.03
N PRO A 264 48.43 25.40 -26.47
CA PRO A 264 49.42 24.73 -25.62
C PRO A 264 50.58 25.62 -25.16
N GLY A 265 50.89 26.69 -25.92
CA GLY A 265 52.04 27.56 -25.67
C GLY A 265 51.76 28.71 -24.69
N CYS A 266 50.53 29.21 -24.64
CA CYS A 266 50.16 30.37 -23.81
C CYS A 266 48.91 30.17 -22.94
N GLY A 267 48.20 29.04 -23.06
CA GLY A 267 47.02 28.72 -22.26
C GLY A 267 45.77 29.54 -22.59
N VAL A 268 45.81 30.39 -23.61
CA VAL A 268 44.65 31.18 -24.04
C VAL A 268 43.66 30.30 -24.80
N ASN A 269 42.38 30.36 -24.42
CA ASN A 269 41.30 29.70 -25.14
C ASN A 269 40.96 30.49 -26.41
N ASN A 270 41.14 29.87 -27.57
CA ASN A 270 40.92 30.47 -28.88
C ASN A 270 39.48 30.26 -29.41
N MET A 271 38.55 29.77 -28.58
CA MET A 271 37.14 29.70 -28.96
C MET A 271 36.57 31.12 -29.12
N PRO A 272 35.95 31.47 -30.25
CA PRO A 272 35.21 32.72 -30.38
C PRO A 272 33.98 32.71 -29.45
N GLY A 273 33.88 33.74 -28.60
CA GLY A 273 32.81 34.08 -27.65
C GLY A 273 31.58 33.16 -27.56
N LEU A 274 31.54 32.38 -26.48
CA LEU A 274 30.29 31.85 -25.88
C LEU A 274 30.03 32.49 -24.51
N GLU A 275 30.68 33.61 -24.20
CA GLU A 275 30.57 34.29 -22.89
C GLU A 275 29.25 35.10 -22.71
N GLU A 276 28.31 35.09 -23.67
CA GLU A 276 27.12 35.96 -23.63
C GLU A 276 25.74 35.27 -23.59
N ALA A 277 25.63 33.93 -23.48
CA ALA A 277 24.31 33.26 -23.53
C ALA A 277 23.85 32.57 -22.22
N ALA A 278 24.42 32.93 -21.07
CA ALA A 278 24.00 32.39 -19.77
C ALA A 278 23.87 33.50 -18.72
N ASN A 279 22.88 34.40 -18.92
CA ASN A 279 22.20 35.15 -17.87
C ASN A 279 20.70 35.04 -18.10
#